data_AF-A0A842HBE4-F1
#
_entry.id   AF-A0A842HBE4-F1
#
_cell.length_a   1.000
_cell.length_b   1.000
_cell.length_c   1.000
_cell.angle_alpha   90.00
_cell.angle_beta   90.00
_cell.angle_gamma   90.00
#
_symmetry.space_group_name_H-M   'P 1'
#
loop_
_entity.id
_entity.type
_entity.pdbx_description
1 polymer ?
#
loop_
_entity_poly.entity_id
_entity_poly.type
_entity_poly.pdbx_seq_one_letter_code
_entity_poly.pdbx_strand_id
1 'polypeptide(L)'
;MKANAHFSFLLPENQEWFSPKEVAAIIGKSDQYVRDAFDNQRILGHASNARSVLVRRKTYQIHRDGVLLFLLETANYAPEDFLQRVAGLLRHRSRPELEKLQGELDRLIRR
;
A
#
# COMPACT_ATOMS: atom_id res chain seq x y z
N MET A 1 -16.76 10.27 -0.13
CA MET A 1 -15.81 11.30 -0.59
C MET A 1 -14.39 10.77 -0.41
N LYS A 2 -13.55 10.90 -1.45
CA LYS A 2 -12.21 10.31 -1.60
C LYS A 2 -11.25 10.82 -0.51
N ALA A 3 -10.26 10.00 -0.13
CA ALA A 3 -9.13 10.32 0.77
C ALA A 3 -8.17 11.40 0.23
N ASN A 4 -8.68 12.33 -0.56
CA ASN A 4 -7.90 13.19 -1.43
C ASN A 4 -7.70 14.55 -0.76
N ALA A 5 -6.48 14.80 -0.31
CA ALA A 5 -5.85 16.09 -0.59
C ALA A 5 -4.31 15.99 -0.51
N HIS A 6 -3.76 15.21 0.42
CA HIS A 6 -2.35 15.40 0.79
C HIS A 6 -1.34 14.50 0.09
N PHE A 7 -1.73 13.38 -0.55
CA PHE A 7 -0.82 12.52 -1.37
C PHE A 7 -1.38 12.16 -2.74
N SER A 8 -2.51 12.76 -3.10
CA SER A 8 -3.09 12.62 -4.43
C SER A 8 -2.09 13.05 -5.51
N PHE A 9 -1.16 13.95 -5.18
CA PHE A 9 -0.08 14.39 -6.07
C PHE A 9 1.04 13.34 -6.27
N LEU A 10 1.24 12.41 -5.34
CA LEU A 10 2.34 11.41 -5.44
C LEU A 10 2.01 10.27 -6.39
N LEU A 11 0.73 10.00 -6.61
CA LEU A 11 0.25 8.90 -7.43
C LEU A 11 -0.72 9.43 -8.48
N PRO A 12 -0.71 8.90 -9.72
CA PRO A 12 -1.62 9.33 -10.79
C PRO A 12 -3.07 9.51 -10.32
N GLU A 13 -3.71 10.59 -10.76
CA GLU A 13 -5.10 10.87 -10.40
C GLU A 13 -6.03 9.79 -10.97
N ASN A 14 -7.03 9.39 -10.17
CA ASN A 14 -8.06 8.41 -10.53
C ASN A 14 -7.56 6.98 -10.88
N GLN A 15 -6.30 6.65 -10.59
CA GLN A 15 -5.81 5.27 -10.69
C GLN A 15 -5.81 4.60 -9.31
N GLU A 16 -6.53 3.48 -9.21
CA GLU A 16 -6.62 2.65 -8.00
C GLU A 16 -5.67 1.45 -8.01
N TRP A 17 -5.37 0.88 -9.18
CA TRP A 17 -4.56 -0.32 -9.33
C TRP A 17 -3.31 -0.05 -10.14
N PHE A 18 -2.19 -0.55 -9.66
CA PHE A 18 -0.88 -0.39 -10.27
C PHE A 18 -0.23 -1.76 -10.51
N SER A 19 0.41 -1.91 -11.65
CA SER A 19 1.36 -2.99 -11.90
C SER A 19 2.68 -2.74 -11.15
N PRO A 20 3.52 -3.77 -10.92
CA PRO A 20 4.84 -3.58 -10.33
C PRO A 20 5.71 -2.57 -11.07
N LYS A 21 5.60 -2.52 -12.41
CA LYS A 21 6.33 -1.57 -13.25
C LYS A 21 5.91 -0.12 -12.99
N GLU A 22 4.61 0.14 -12.86
CA GLU A 22 4.10 1.47 -12.57
C GLU A 22 4.50 1.91 -11.15
N VAL A 23 4.40 1.01 -10.16
CA VAL A 23 4.88 1.29 -8.81
C VAL A 23 6.38 1.57 -8.80
N ALA A 24 7.18 0.81 -9.55
CA ALA A 24 8.62 1.01 -9.64
C ALA A 24 8.98 2.40 -10.17
N ALA A 25 8.24 2.90 -11.17
CA ALA A 25 8.40 4.25 -11.70
C ALA A 25 8.04 5.32 -10.66
N ILE A 26 7.01 5.09 -9.85
CA ILE A 26 6.58 6.00 -8.78
C ILE A 26 7.62 6.09 -7.66
N ILE A 27 8.17 4.96 -7.22
CA ILE A 27 9.09 4.91 -6.07
C ILE A 27 10.58 5.05 -6.45
N GLY A 28 10.88 5.22 -7.74
CA GLY A 28 12.25 5.33 -8.25
C GLY A 28 13.10 4.06 -8.05
N LYS A 29 12.51 2.87 -8.26
CA LYS A 29 13.17 1.55 -8.12
C LYS A 29 13.00 0.71 -9.38
N SER A 30 13.56 -0.50 -9.40
CA SER A 30 13.39 -1.46 -10.50
C SER A 30 12.08 -2.25 -10.37
N ASP A 31 11.56 -2.76 -11.49
CA ASP A 31 10.41 -3.68 -11.50
C ASP A 31 10.66 -4.92 -10.62
N GLN A 32 11.88 -5.47 -10.67
CA GLN A 32 12.27 -6.62 -9.85
C GLN A 32 12.23 -6.30 -8.35
N TYR A 33 12.72 -5.12 -7.94
CA TYR A 33 12.65 -4.70 -6.54
C TYR A 33 11.21 -4.67 -6.02
N VAL A 34 10.26 -4.18 -6.82
CA VAL A 34 8.84 -4.13 -6.43
C VAL A 34 8.25 -5.54 -6.34
N ARG A 35 8.60 -6.44 -7.26
CA ARG A 35 8.18 -7.85 -7.20
C ARG A 35 8.72 -8.54 -5.95
N ASP A 36 9.99 -8.35 -5.65
CA ASP A 36 10.61 -8.92 -4.45
C ASP A 36 9.98 -8.33 -3.19
N ALA A 37 9.71 -7.03 -3.16
CA ALA A 37 9.00 -6.39 -2.04
C ALA A 37 7.57 -6.91 -1.88
N PHE A 38 6.85 -7.16 -2.98
CA PHE A 38 5.53 -7.79 -2.95
C PHE A 38 5.60 -9.22 -2.41
N ASP A 39 6.48 -10.06 -2.97
CA ASP A 39 6.60 -11.47 -2.60
C ASP A 39 7.06 -11.65 -1.14
N ASN A 40 7.82 -10.69 -0.59
CA ASN A 40 8.20 -10.62 0.82
C ASN A 40 7.20 -9.85 1.70
N GLN A 41 5.99 -9.57 1.22
CA GLN A 41 4.90 -8.90 1.96
C GLN A 41 5.23 -7.49 2.46
N ARG A 42 6.24 -6.82 1.90
CA ARG A 42 6.58 -5.41 2.19
C ARG A 42 5.69 -4.43 1.43
N ILE A 43 5.23 -4.80 0.23
CA ILE A 43 4.22 -4.04 -0.52
C ILE A 43 2.95 -4.88 -0.60
N LEU A 44 1.85 -4.33 -0.10
CA LEU A 44 0.55 -5.02 -0.09
C LEU A 44 -0.16 -4.93 -1.45
N GLY A 45 -0.78 -6.04 -1.86
CA GLY A 45 -1.63 -6.09 -3.04
C GLY A 45 -2.16 -7.49 -3.32
N HIS A 46 -2.65 -7.71 -4.53
CA HIS A 46 -3.22 -8.99 -4.96
C HIS A 46 -2.39 -9.61 -6.09
N ALA A 47 -2.16 -10.92 -5.98
CA ALA A 47 -1.64 -11.70 -7.09
C ALA A 47 -2.79 -12.46 -7.75
N SER A 48 -2.94 -12.35 -9.06
CA SER A 48 -3.81 -13.21 -9.85
C SER A 48 -2.98 -14.17 -10.68
N ASN A 49 -3.36 -15.44 -10.66
CA ASN A 49 -2.77 -16.46 -11.52
C ASN A 49 -3.65 -16.61 -12.75
N ALA A 50 -3.21 -16.11 -13.90
CA ALA A 50 -3.88 -16.44 -15.15
C ALA A 50 -3.60 -17.91 -15.47
N ARG A 51 -4.63 -18.76 -15.45
CA ARG A 51 -4.51 -20.18 -15.79
C ARG A 51 -4.47 -20.33 -17.32
N SER A 52 -3.30 -20.10 -17.90
CA SER A 52 -3.01 -20.51 -19.27
C SER A 52 -2.41 -21.92 -19.25
N VAL A 53 -2.84 -22.77 -20.19
CA VAL A 53 -2.48 -24.19 -20.32
C VAL A 53 -0.96 -24.41 -20.45
N LEU A 54 -0.20 -23.37 -20.82
CA LEU A 54 1.23 -23.48 -21.14
C LEU A 54 2.17 -22.70 -20.22
N VAL A 55 1.71 -21.68 -19.47
CA VAL A 55 2.59 -20.88 -18.57
C VAL A 55 1.79 -20.32 -17.39
N ARG A 56 2.24 -20.59 -16.16
CA ARG A 56 1.76 -19.90 -14.96
C ARG A 56 2.34 -18.48 -14.93
N ARG A 57 1.68 -17.52 -15.57
CA ARG A 57 2.05 -16.11 -15.46
C ARG A 57 1.36 -15.52 -14.22
N LYS A 58 2.15 -15.18 -13.20
CA LYS A 58 1.70 -14.47 -12.00
C LYS A 58 1.57 -12.98 -12.34
N THR A 59 0.37 -12.45 -12.22
CA THR A 59 0.09 -11.02 -12.40
C THR A 59 -0.07 -10.40 -11.03
N TYR A 60 0.63 -9.29 -10.79
CA TYR A 60 0.60 -8.56 -9.53
C TYR A 60 -0.18 -7.27 -9.74
N GLN A 61 -1.09 -6.97 -8.82
CA GLN A 61 -1.88 -5.75 -8.78
C GLN A 61 -1.76 -5.13 -7.39
N ILE A 62 -1.17 -3.95 -7.32
CA ILE A 62 -0.91 -3.22 -6.08
C ILE A 62 -1.97 -2.13 -5.98
N HIS A 63 -2.78 -2.16 -4.92
CA HIS A 63 -3.78 -1.14 -4.67
C HIS A 63 -3.11 0.18 -4.28
N ARG A 64 -3.73 1.31 -4.61
CA ARG A 64 -3.26 2.67 -4.29
C ARG A 64 -2.84 2.81 -2.82
N ASP A 65 -3.66 2.30 -1.91
CA ASP A 65 -3.38 2.34 -0.47
C ASP A 65 -2.11 1.56 -0.10
N GLY A 66 -1.83 0.44 -0.79
CA GLY A 66 -0.61 -0.35 -0.59
C GLY A 66 0.65 0.40 -1.02
N VAL A 67 0.56 1.16 -2.11
CA VAL A 67 1.66 2.05 -2.55
C VAL A 67 1.89 3.17 -1.54
N LEU A 68 0.81 3.81 -1.06
CA LEU A 68 0.90 4.88 -0.07
C LEU A 68 1.50 4.40 1.26
N LEU A 69 1.06 3.25 1.76
CA LEU A 69 1.61 2.67 2.99
C LEU A 69 3.10 2.39 2.85
N PHE A 70 3.53 1.80 1.73
CA PHE A 70 4.94 1.56 1.48
C PHE A 70 5.77 2.85 1.42
N LEU A 71 5.25 3.89 0.75
CA LEU A 71 5.90 5.20 0.71
C LEU A 71 5.99 5.85 2.10
N LEU A 72 4.99 5.67 2.96
CA LEU A 72 5.02 6.18 4.34
C LEU A 72 6.03 5.45 5.22
N GLU A 73 6.16 4.12 5.06
CA GLU A 73 7.13 3.31 5.80
C GLU A 73 8.58 3.63 5.39
N THR A 74 8.81 3.88 4.11
CA THR A 74 10.17 4.00 3.55
C THR A 74 10.66 5.44 3.42
N ALA A 75 9.80 6.43 3.63
CA ALA A 75 10.19 7.82 3.57
C ALA A 75 10.78 8.31 4.89
N ASN A 76 11.75 9.22 4.79
CA ASN A 76 12.34 9.94 5.92
C ASN A 76 11.41 11.07 6.40
N TYR A 77 10.15 10.77 6.71
CA TYR A 77 9.22 11.76 7.28
C TYR A 77 9.49 11.99 8.77
N ALA A 78 9.09 13.16 9.29
CA ALA A 78 9.05 13.38 10.74
C ALA A 78 8.02 12.43 11.40
N PRO A 79 8.20 12.01 12.66
CA PRO A 79 7.25 11.12 13.34
C PRO A 79 5.80 11.65 13.37
N GLU A 80 5.63 12.96 13.53
CA GLU A 80 4.32 13.63 13.58
C GLU A 80 3.61 13.58 12.22
N ASP A 81 4.40 13.71 11.15
CA ASP A 81 3.94 13.52 9.78
C ASP A 81 3.42 12.10 9.60
N PHE A 82 4.17 11.09 10.01
CA PHE A 82 3.74 9.69 9.90
C PHE A 82 2.41 9.41 10.61
N LEU A 83 2.24 9.86 11.86
CA LEU A 83 1.02 9.60 12.65
C LEU A 83 -0.22 10.30 12.07
N GLN A 84 -0.11 11.57 11.69
CA GLN A 84 -1.22 12.28 11.04
C GLN A 84 -1.63 11.59 9.73
N ARG A 85 -0.66 11.00 9.02
CA ARG A 85 -0.87 10.34 7.72
C ARG A 85 -1.53 8.98 7.88
N VAL A 86 -1.09 8.17 8.84
CA VAL A 86 -1.77 6.91 9.20
C VAL A 86 -3.21 7.20 9.61
N ALA A 87 -3.43 8.21 10.45
CA ALA A 87 -4.79 8.61 10.84
C ALA A 87 -5.66 9.01 9.64
N GLY A 88 -5.09 9.70 8.64
CA GLY A 88 -5.77 10.03 7.39
C GLY A 88 -6.24 8.80 6.60
N LEU A 89 -5.39 7.78 6.47
CA LEU A 89 -5.75 6.52 5.79
C LEU A 89 -6.87 5.77 6.52
N LEU A 90 -6.84 5.78 7.86
CA LEU A 90 -7.81 5.09 8.69
C LEU A 90 -9.21 5.71 8.62
N ARG A 91 -9.35 7.01 8.34
CA ARG A 91 -10.66 7.69 8.23
C ARG A 91 -11.63 7.08 7.21
N HIS A 92 -11.11 6.31 6.26
CA HIS A 92 -11.91 5.68 5.21
C HIS A 92 -12.24 4.22 5.45
N ARG A 93 -11.79 3.66 6.57
CA ARG A 93 -12.11 2.28 6.95
C ARG A 93 -13.47 2.24 7.67
N SER A 94 -14.12 1.10 7.56
CA SER A 94 -15.37 0.85 8.28
C SER A 94 -15.14 0.76 9.78
N ARG A 95 -16.18 1.04 10.58
CA ARG A 95 -16.09 0.95 12.04
C ARG A 95 -15.58 -0.41 12.56
N PRO A 96 -16.03 -1.57 12.04
CA PRO A 96 -15.50 -2.86 12.47
C PRO A 96 -14.01 -3.06 12.16
N GLU A 97 -13.52 -2.51 11.05
CA GLU A 97 -12.09 -2.55 10.72
C GLU A 97 -11.28 -1.70 11.68
N LEU A 98 -11.79 -0.52 12.06
CA LEU A 98 -11.15 0.36 13.03
C LEU A 98 -11.11 -0.26 14.43
N GLU A 99 -12.18 -0.92 14.87
CA GLU A 99 -12.24 -1.60 16.17
C GLU A 99 -11.23 -2.76 16.24
N LYS A 100 -11.05 -3.53 15.15
CA LYS A 100 -9.98 -4.54 15.07
C LYS A 100 -8.60 -3.92 15.18
N LEU A 101 -8.37 -2.80 14.49
CA LEU A 101 -7.08 -2.10 14.47
C LEU A 101 -6.75 -1.50 15.84
N GLN A 102 -7.74 -0.96 16.54
CA GLN A 102 -7.62 -0.52 17.93
C GLN A 102 -7.17 -1.67 18.85
N GLY A 103 -7.76 -2.86 18.69
CA GLY A 103 -7.37 -4.04 19.46
C GLY A 103 -5.90 -4.45 19.26
N GLU A 104 -5.37 -4.35 18.04
CA GLU A 104 -3.95 -4.64 17.78
C GLU A 104 -3.02 -3.54 18.36
N LEU A 105 -3.43 -2.27 18.28
CA LEU A 105 -2.67 -1.16 18.88
C LEU A 105 -2.59 -1.29 20.41
N ASP A 106 -3.70 -1.61 21.06
CA ASP A 106 -3.74 -1.80 22.52
C ASP A 106 -2.83 -2.95 22.97
N ARG A 107 -2.71 -4.02 22.17
CA ARG A 107 -1.78 -5.12 22.44
C ARG A 107 -0.32 -4.71 22.30
N LEU A 108 -0.01 -3.88 21.30
CA LEU A 108 1.35 -3.38 21.08
C LEU A 108 1.79 -2.45 22.21
N ILE A 109 0.89 -1.59 22.72
CA ILE A 109 1.20 -0.64 23.81
C ILE A 109 1.40 -1.34 25.16
N ARG A 110 0.71 -2.46 25.39
CA ARG A 110 0.81 -3.24 26.64
C ARG A 110 2.00 -4.19 26.69
N ARG A 111 2.76 -4.31 25.60
CA ARG A 111 4.03 -5.05 25.55
C ARG A 111 5.19 -4.16 25.99
#